data_AF-A0A7U6KQ41-F1
#
_entry.id   AF-A0A7U6KQ41-F1
#
_cell.length_a   1.000
_cell.length_b   1.000
_cell.length_c   1.000
_cell.angle_alpha   90.00
_cell.angle_beta   90.00
_cell.angle_gamma   90.00
#
_symmetry.space_group_name_H-M   'P 1'
#
loop_
_entity.id
_entity.type
_entity.pdbx_description
1 polymer ?
#
loop_
_entity_poly.entity_id
_entity_poly.type
_entity_poly.pdbx_seq_one_letter_code
_entity_poly.pdbx_strand_id
1 'polypeptide(L)'
;MSNTFNLQSSIDNQGPALVLSYNDATLDEINSYAVNQNLTTLRNRIAELGVTEALVQSQGSSRIVVELPGVQDTAEAKRVLGRTANLEFRMVAEDADTYTGGIPPAGTEAFPFETLDGPPVLLERQAIVTGDKVTNAQTGVDENGSPEVSITLDSAGGKLMQNATRTAVGKQMAVLFIENKQRITYEEDPATGETTEVRTPYAETKVINRANIQAVLGSSFRITGLDSTAEAAELALLLRSGALAAPMYFVEERTIGPSLGQENIDKGLFSTQVGYLLVFVFMIIFYRLFGVIANVALAVNVIIIIAIMSILGSSLTLPGIAGIVLTIGMAVDANVLIFERIREEIANGVRPKSAIVAGFDRAFSSILMPTSQPYWSRLSYLRLVRVRLKALRLR
;
A
#
# COMPACT_ATOMS: atom_id res chain seq x y z
N MET A 1 -29.72 11.29 22.46
CA MET A 1 -29.74 11.58 21.01
C MET A 1 -29.09 12.94 20.84
N SER A 2 -27.81 12.94 20.48
CA SER A 2 -27.03 14.16 20.23
C SER A 2 -27.70 14.94 19.10
N ASN A 3 -27.85 16.25 19.24
CA ASN A 3 -28.56 17.08 18.27
C ASN A 3 -27.72 17.22 16.99
N THR A 4 -27.87 16.31 16.02
CA THR A 4 -27.07 16.20 14.79
C THR A 4 -27.14 17.45 13.89
N PHE A 5 -28.21 18.23 14.01
CA PHE A 5 -28.50 19.35 13.14
C PHE A 5 -28.69 20.65 13.94
N ASN A 6 -28.19 21.74 13.37
CA ASN A 6 -28.62 23.09 13.68
C ASN A 6 -29.83 23.42 12.80
N LEU A 7 -30.85 24.01 13.41
CA LEU A 7 -32.10 24.37 12.74
C LEU A 7 -32.19 25.89 12.69
N GLN A 8 -32.30 26.44 11.48
CA GLN A 8 -32.49 27.87 11.29
C GLN A 8 -33.74 28.10 10.42
N SER A 9 -34.71 28.84 10.96
CA SER A 9 -35.85 29.30 10.16
C SER A 9 -35.35 30.36 9.18
N SER A 10 -35.67 30.17 7.90
CA SER A 10 -35.36 31.11 6.82
C SER A 10 -36.66 31.45 6.08
N ILE A 11 -36.69 32.59 5.42
CA ILE A 11 -37.77 32.93 4.47
C ILE A 11 -37.06 33.16 3.15
N ASP A 12 -37.33 32.31 2.15
CA ASP A 12 -36.84 32.48 0.80
C ASP A 12 -37.95 32.99 -0.14
N ASN A 13 -37.63 33.19 -1.41
CA ASN A 13 -38.59 33.68 -2.41
C ASN A 13 -39.74 32.70 -2.73
N GLN A 14 -39.71 31.47 -2.20
CA GLN A 14 -40.74 30.44 -2.32
C GLN A 14 -41.55 30.23 -1.03
N GLY A 15 -41.20 30.91 0.07
CA GLY A 15 -41.99 30.94 1.31
C GLY A 15 -41.18 30.64 2.57
N PRO A 16 -41.86 30.32 3.69
CA PRO A 16 -41.18 29.93 4.92
C PRO A 16 -40.44 28.59 4.73
N ALA A 17 -39.14 28.61 4.96
CA ALA A 17 -38.25 27.47 4.82
C ALA A 17 -37.55 27.15 6.15
N LEU A 18 -37.18 25.89 6.35
CA LEU A 18 -36.37 25.46 7.47
C LEU A 18 -35.04 24.94 6.94
N VAL A 19 -33.95 25.62 7.28
CA VAL A 19 -32.60 25.20 6.90
C VAL A 19 -32.08 24.30 8.01
N LEU A 20 -31.84 23.03 7.66
CA LEU A 20 -31.10 22.10 8.50
C LEU A 20 -29.64 22.09 8.04
N SER A 21 -28.72 22.42 8.93
CA SER A 21 -27.29 22.25 8.70
C SER A 21 -26.72 21.29 9.73
N TYR A 22 -25.74 20.47 9.35
CA TYR A 22 -25.01 19.68 10.33
C TYR A 22 -24.29 20.59 11.32
N ASN A 23 -24.15 20.14 12.57
CA ASN A 23 -23.26 20.80 13.52
C ASN A 23 -21.79 20.45 13.21
N ASP A 24 -20.84 21.25 13.72
CA ASP A 24 -19.42 21.08 13.43
C ASP A 24 -18.88 19.71 13.87
N ALA A 25 -19.34 19.21 15.03
CA ALA A 25 -18.90 17.91 15.56
C ALA A 25 -19.31 16.73 14.65
N THR A 26 -20.53 16.77 14.09
CA THR A 26 -21.01 15.77 13.14
C THR A 26 -20.34 15.93 11.78
N LEU A 27 -20.05 17.15 11.34
CA LEU A 27 -19.24 17.36 10.13
C LEU A 27 -17.85 16.75 10.28
N ASP A 28 -17.18 16.97 11.42
CA ASP A 28 -15.86 16.39 11.68
C ASP A 28 -15.90 14.86 11.76
N GLU A 29 -16.95 14.27 12.34
CA GLU A 29 -17.17 12.82 12.38
C GLU A 29 -17.36 12.25 10.97
N ILE A 30 -18.21 12.87 10.15
CA ILE A 30 -18.47 12.45 8.76
C ILE A 30 -17.18 12.57 7.93
N ASN A 31 -16.44 13.67 8.05
CA ASN A 31 -15.18 13.88 7.34
C ASN A 31 -14.13 12.84 7.75
N SER A 32 -13.98 12.61 9.05
CA SER A 32 -13.03 11.63 9.58
C SER A 32 -13.38 10.21 9.13
N TYR A 33 -14.66 9.86 9.16
CA TYR A 33 -15.14 8.59 8.63
C TYR A 33 -14.82 8.44 7.13
N ALA A 34 -15.14 9.46 6.33
CA ALA A 34 -14.91 9.44 4.90
C ALA A 34 -13.43 9.30 4.54
N VAL A 35 -12.54 10.06 5.20
CA VAL A 35 -11.09 9.98 4.98
C VAL A 35 -10.54 8.61 5.37
N ASN A 36 -10.92 8.08 6.53
CA ASN A 36 -10.44 6.77 7.00
C ASN A 36 -10.91 5.61 6.11
N GLN A 37 -12.18 5.66 5.68
CA GLN A 37 -12.73 4.68 4.76
C GLN A 37 -12.01 4.73 3.40
N ASN A 38 -11.87 5.93 2.82
CA ASN A 38 -11.17 6.11 1.56
C ASN A 38 -9.70 5.68 1.63
N LEU A 39 -9.02 5.94 2.75
CA LEU A 39 -7.65 5.51 2.99
C LEU A 39 -7.54 3.98 3.04
N THR A 40 -8.51 3.30 3.63
CA THR A 40 -8.58 1.83 3.63
C THR A 40 -8.79 1.29 2.22
N THR A 41 -9.74 1.86 1.48
CA THR A 41 -10.00 1.54 0.07
C THR A 41 -8.76 1.75 -0.81
N LEU A 42 -8.03 2.85 -0.65
CA LEU A 42 -6.79 3.11 -1.39
C LEU A 42 -5.70 2.09 -1.07
N ARG A 43 -5.53 1.71 0.21
CA ARG A 43 -4.55 0.66 0.56
C ARG A 43 -4.86 -0.67 -0.12
N ASN A 44 -6.12 -1.07 -0.14
CA ASN A 44 -6.55 -2.31 -0.80
C ASN A 44 -6.29 -2.24 -2.32
N ARG A 45 -6.60 -1.10 -2.95
CA ARG A 45 -6.34 -0.88 -4.39
C ARG A 45 -4.86 -0.93 -4.74
N ILE A 46 -4.01 -0.39 -3.88
CA ILE A 46 -2.56 -0.37 -4.11
C ILE A 46 -1.97 -1.77 -3.93
N ALA A 47 -2.46 -2.53 -2.95
CA ALA A 47 -2.07 -3.93 -2.78
C ALA A 47 -2.42 -4.76 -4.03
N GLU A 48 -3.59 -4.49 -4.63
CA GLU A 48 -4.06 -5.15 -5.85
C GLU A 48 -3.26 -4.75 -7.11
N LEU A 49 -2.67 -3.55 -7.12
CA LEU A 49 -1.67 -3.16 -8.13
C LEU A 49 -0.33 -3.89 -7.98
N GLY A 50 -0.16 -4.71 -6.92
CA GLY A 50 1.08 -5.43 -6.62
C GLY A 50 2.18 -4.57 -6.00
N VAL A 51 1.85 -3.34 -5.55
CA VAL A 51 2.82 -2.43 -4.93
C VAL A 51 2.83 -2.68 -3.42
N THR A 52 3.88 -3.35 -2.93
CA THR A 52 4.00 -3.77 -1.53
C THR A 52 4.56 -2.69 -0.59
N GLU A 53 5.31 -1.71 -1.10
CA GLU A 53 6.00 -0.69 -0.29
C GLU A 53 5.37 0.70 -0.38
N ALA A 54 4.09 0.78 -0.80
CA ALA A 54 3.43 2.07 -0.96
C ALA A 54 3.11 2.77 0.38
N LEU A 55 3.28 4.09 0.39
CA LEU A 55 2.89 4.94 1.51
C LEU A 55 1.51 5.54 1.25
N VAL A 56 0.56 5.29 2.16
CA VAL A 56 -0.80 5.87 2.11
C VAL A 56 -1.13 6.50 3.45
N GLN A 57 -1.20 7.83 3.46
CA GLN A 57 -1.41 8.61 4.67
C GLN A 57 -2.40 9.74 4.42
N SER A 58 -3.22 10.07 5.41
CA SER A 58 -4.01 11.30 5.38
C SER A 58 -3.10 12.51 5.57
N GLN A 59 -3.43 13.61 4.88
CA GLN A 59 -2.77 14.90 5.00
C GLN A 59 -3.84 15.95 5.33
N GLY A 60 -3.89 16.36 6.59
CA GLY A 60 -4.96 17.23 7.09
C GLY A 60 -6.31 16.52 7.15
N SER A 61 -7.40 17.29 7.03
CA SER A 61 -8.78 16.80 7.16
C SER A 61 -9.44 16.31 5.86
N SER A 62 -8.82 16.55 4.69
CA SER A 62 -9.48 16.32 3.39
C SER A 62 -8.56 15.83 2.27
N ARG A 63 -7.29 15.52 2.57
CA ARG A 63 -6.34 15.01 1.56
C ARG A 63 -5.75 13.68 1.97
N ILE A 64 -5.36 12.90 0.97
CA ILE A 64 -4.62 11.65 1.13
C ILE A 64 -3.40 11.72 0.23
N VAL A 65 -2.23 11.51 0.81
CA VAL A 65 -0.96 11.40 0.08
C VAL A 65 -0.70 9.93 -0.19
N VAL A 66 -0.43 9.63 -1.46
CA VAL A 66 -0.12 8.29 -1.94
C VAL A 66 1.24 8.34 -2.64
N GLU A 67 2.19 7.55 -2.15
CA GLU A 67 3.50 7.36 -2.79
C GLU A 67 3.63 5.92 -3.24
N LEU A 68 3.83 5.73 -4.55
CA LEU A 68 3.94 4.41 -5.17
C LEU A 68 5.38 4.22 -5.70
N PRO A 69 6.26 3.54 -4.96
CA PRO A 69 7.59 3.23 -5.46
C PRO A 69 7.53 2.18 -6.57
N GLY A 70 8.34 2.35 -7.62
CA GLY A 70 8.56 1.31 -8.64
C GLY A 70 7.40 1.09 -9.63
N VAL A 71 6.35 1.92 -9.62
CA VAL A 71 5.28 1.84 -10.61
C VAL A 71 5.79 2.31 -11.97
N GLN A 72 5.79 1.39 -12.95
CA GLN A 72 6.23 1.66 -14.32
C GLN A 72 5.14 2.38 -15.13
N ASP A 73 3.87 2.00 -14.93
CA ASP A 73 2.72 2.62 -15.58
C ASP A 73 1.92 3.49 -14.61
N THR A 74 2.21 4.79 -14.62
CA THR A 74 1.50 5.77 -13.80
C THR A 74 0.05 5.97 -14.26
N ALA A 75 -0.27 5.72 -15.53
CA ALA A 75 -1.63 5.85 -16.04
C ALA A 75 -2.53 4.72 -15.55
N GLU A 76 -2.02 3.49 -15.50
CA GLU A 76 -2.73 2.35 -14.92
C GLU A 76 -2.98 2.55 -13.42
N ALA A 77 -1.97 2.99 -12.66
CA ALA A 77 -2.14 3.30 -11.25
C ALA A 77 -3.17 4.42 -11.04
N LYS A 78 -3.14 5.49 -11.85
CA LYS A 78 -4.16 6.55 -11.81
C LYS A 78 -5.55 6.02 -12.12
N ARG A 79 -5.68 5.11 -13.09
CA ARG A 79 -6.96 4.49 -13.44
C ARG A 79 -7.51 3.68 -12.28
N VAL A 80 -6.71 2.85 -11.61
CA VAL A 80 -7.19 2.00 -10.50
C VAL A 80 -7.45 2.82 -9.22
N LEU A 81 -6.60 3.79 -8.90
CA LEU A 81 -6.75 4.62 -7.70
C LEU A 81 -7.79 5.72 -7.86
N GLY A 82 -7.89 6.29 -9.07
CA GLY A 82 -8.80 7.38 -9.40
C GLY A 82 -10.20 6.92 -9.83
N ARG A 83 -10.40 5.64 -10.15
CA ARG A 83 -11.75 5.12 -10.46
C ARG A 83 -12.64 5.11 -9.23
N THR A 84 -13.54 6.07 -9.15
CA THR A 84 -14.53 6.23 -8.08
C THR A 84 -15.74 5.33 -8.31
N ALA A 85 -15.48 4.03 -8.51
CA ALA A 85 -16.52 3.03 -8.71
C ALA A 85 -17.10 2.60 -7.36
N ASN A 86 -18.37 2.90 -7.15
CA ASN A 86 -19.18 2.32 -6.09
C ASN A 86 -20.13 1.30 -6.71
N LEU A 87 -20.35 0.20 -6.00
CA LEU A 87 -21.25 -0.86 -6.39
C LEU A 87 -22.38 -0.95 -5.38
N GLU A 88 -23.61 -1.03 -5.86
CA GLU A 88 -24.79 -1.23 -5.04
C GLU A 88 -25.58 -2.44 -5.53
N PHE A 89 -25.97 -3.29 -4.59
CA PHE A 89 -26.89 -4.39 -4.85
C PHE A 89 -28.31 -3.88 -4.57
N ARG A 90 -29.16 -3.86 -5.60
CA ARG A 90 -30.54 -3.39 -5.50
C ARG A 90 -31.51 -4.44 -6.03
N MET A 91 -32.73 -4.45 -5.50
CA MET A 91 -33.82 -5.23 -6.08
C MET A 91 -34.28 -4.61 -7.39
N VAL A 92 -34.59 -5.44 -8.38
CA VAL A 92 -35.31 -5.00 -9.58
C VAL A 92 -36.78 -4.90 -9.23
N ALA A 93 -37.43 -3.81 -9.64
CA ALA A 93 -38.84 -3.58 -9.39
C ALA A 93 -39.71 -4.53 -10.23
N GLU A 94 -40.88 -4.94 -9.72
CA GLU A 94 -41.76 -5.91 -10.38
C GLU A 94 -42.29 -5.42 -11.74
N ASP A 95 -42.47 -4.11 -11.92
CA ASP A 95 -42.96 -3.50 -13.16
C ASP A 95 -41.85 -3.19 -14.19
N ALA A 96 -40.60 -3.60 -13.92
CA ALA A 96 -39.43 -3.25 -14.72
C ALA A 96 -39.58 -3.64 -16.20
N ASP A 97 -40.20 -4.80 -16.50
CA ASP A 97 -40.33 -5.30 -17.87
C ASP A 97 -41.33 -4.51 -18.72
N THR A 98 -42.19 -3.69 -18.10
CA THR A 98 -43.19 -2.85 -18.79
C THR A 98 -42.75 -1.39 -18.94
N TYR A 99 -41.66 -1.00 -18.28
CA TYR A 99 -41.17 0.36 -18.27
C TYR A 99 -40.37 0.66 -19.55
N THR A 100 -40.84 1.63 -20.34
CA THR A 100 -40.21 2.03 -21.61
C THR A 100 -39.59 3.43 -21.56
N GLY A 101 -39.56 4.06 -20.38
CA GLY A 101 -39.06 5.41 -20.15
C GLY A 101 -40.11 6.36 -19.55
N GLY A 102 -39.66 7.54 -19.10
CA GLY A 102 -40.51 8.55 -18.48
C GLY A 102 -40.16 8.82 -17.00
N ILE A 103 -41.17 9.15 -16.20
CA ILE A 103 -41.00 9.36 -14.76
C ILE A 103 -41.15 7.98 -14.07
N PRO A 104 -40.14 7.51 -13.32
CA PRO A 104 -40.24 6.25 -12.57
C PRO A 104 -41.40 6.28 -11.56
N PRO A 105 -42.10 5.14 -11.34
CA PRO A 105 -43.05 4.99 -10.25
C PRO A 105 -42.45 5.33 -8.88
N ALA A 106 -43.29 5.80 -7.96
CA ALA A 106 -42.86 6.18 -6.62
C ALA A 106 -42.13 5.02 -5.91
N GLY A 107 -40.95 5.31 -5.35
CA GLY A 107 -40.11 4.31 -4.67
C GLY A 107 -39.14 3.56 -5.58
N THR A 108 -39.16 3.83 -6.89
CA THR A 108 -38.24 3.24 -7.87
C THR A 108 -37.39 4.30 -8.58
N GLU A 109 -36.28 3.86 -9.15
CA GLU A 109 -35.38 4.67 -9.97
C GLU A 109 -35.01 3.87 -11.23
N ALA A 110 -34.92 4.55 -12.38
CA ALA A 110 -34.58 3.92 -13.64
C ALA A 110 -33.10 4.17 -13.97
N PHE A 111 -32.39 3.11 -14.37
CA PHE A 111 -30.98 3.17 -14.73
C PHE A 111 -30.74 2.46 -16.06
N PRO A 112 -29.81 2.94 -16.90
CA PRO A 112 -29.50 2.29 -18.16
C PRO A 112 -28.79 0.95 -17.92
N PHE A 113 -29.05 -0.04 -18.77
CA PHE A 113 -28.49 -1.40 -18.67
C PHE A 113 -27.34 -1.63 -19.66
N GLU A 114 -26.23 -2.19 -19.17
CA GLU A 114 -24.96 -2.50 -19.87
C GLU A 114 -24.20 -1.27 -20.42
N THR A 115 -24.89 -0.46 -21.24
CA THR A 115 -24.40 0.77 -21.87
C THR A 115 -25.13 1.99 -21.32
N LEU A 116 -24.53 3.18 -21.41
CA LEU A 116 -25.12 4.43 -20.90
C LEU A 116 -26.44 4.81 -21.61
N ASP A 117 -26.62 4.35 -22.85
CA ASP A 117 -27.82 4.57 -23.67
C ASP A 117 -28.70 3.30 -23.77
N GLY A 118 -28.44 2.31 -22.91
CA GLY A 118 -29.16 1.04 -22.91
C GLY A 118 -30.61 1.17 -22.42
N PRO A 119 -31.43 0.10 -22.58
CA PRO A 119 -32.80 0.12 -22.10
C PRO A 119 -32.82 0.34 -20.57
N PRO A 120 -33.76 1.16 -20.07
CA PRO A 120 -33.82 1.44 -18.65
C PRO A 120 -34.30 0.21 -17.87
N VAL A 121 -33.62 -0.09 -16.77
CA VAL A 121 -34.04 -1.07 -15.77
C VAL A 121 -34.52 -0.34 -14.54
N LEU A 122 -35.71 -0.70 -14.09
CA LEU A 122 -36.33 -0.13 -12.91
C LEU A 122 -35.84 -0.85 -11.65
N LEU A 123 -35.17 -0.11 -10.77
CA LEU A 123 -34.66 -0.62 -9.49
C LEU A 123 -35.44 -0.02 -8.33
N GLU A 124 -35.55 -0.78 -7.24
CA GLU A 124 -35.97 -0.20 -5.96
C GLU A 124 -34.95 0.85 -5.51
N ARG A 125 -35.43 1.95 -4.93
CA ARG A 125 -34.57 3.06 -4.52
C ARG A 125 -33.61 2.70 -3.38
N GLN A 126 -33.96 1.74 -2.54
CA GLN A 126 -33.15 1.34 -1.40
C GLN A 126 -32.12 0.28 -1.81
N ALA A 127 -30.84 0.56 -1.58
CA ALA A 127 -29.79 -0.45 -1.70
C ALA A 127 -29.88 -1.51 -0.60
N ILE A 128 -29.72 -2.78 -0.98
CA ILE A 128 -29.65 -3.92 -0.05
C ILE A 128 -28.31 -3.88 0.68
N VAL A 129 -27.23 -3.85 -0.11
CA VAL A 129 -25.84 -3.82 0.35
C VAL A 129 -25.02 -2.99 -0.64
N THR A 130 -24.00 -2.33 -0.13
CA THR A 130 -23.01 -1.56 -0.88
C THR A 130 -21.65 -2.28 -0.90
N GLY A 131 -20.80 -1.95 -1.88
CA GLY A 131 -19.51 -2.62 -2.09
C GLY A 131 -18.51 -2.49 -0.94
N ASP A 132 -18.69 -1.56 0.01
CA ASP A 132 -17.88 -1.45 1.23
C ASP A 132 -18.05 -2.65 2.18
N LYS A 133 -19.14 -3.42 2.05
CA LYS A 133 -19.38 -4.65 2.82
C LYS A 133 -18.78 -5.89 2.19
N VAL A 134 -18.09 -5.77 1.06
CA VAL A 134 -17.44 -6.91 0.38
C VAL A 134 -16.07 -7.13 0.99
N THR A 135 -15.81 -8.35 1.45
CA THR A 135 -14.51 -8.75 2.02
C THR A 135 -13.65 -9.52 1.03
N ASN A 136 -14.28 -10.21 0.07
CA ASN A 136 -13.59 -10.95 -0.98
C ASN A 136 -14.46 -11.04 -2.24
N ALA A 137 -13.83 -11.00 -3.41
CA ALA A 137 -14.46 -11.29 -4.68
C ALA A 137 -13.47 -12.03 -5.58
N GLN A 138 -13.87 -13.16 -6.13
CA GLN A 138 -13.02 -14.03 -6.94
C GLN A 138 -13.72 -14.37 -8.25
N THR A 139 -12.98 -14.32 -9.35
CA THR A 139 -13.47 -14.82 -10.63
C THR A 139 -13.49 -16.33 -10.64
N GLY A 140 -14.51 -16.88 -11.27
CA GLY A 140 -14.70 -18.30 -11.47
C GLY A 140 -15.36 -18.56 -12.82
N VAL A 141 -15.66 -19.83 -13.04
CA VAL A 141 -16.43 -20.28 -14.20
C VAL A 141 -17.50 -21.22 -13.65
N ASP A 142 -18.73 -21.04 -14.09
CA ASP A 142 -19.84 -21.90 -13.70
C ASP A 142 -19.75 -23.30 -14.36
N GLU A 143 -20.67 -24.19 -14.01
CA GLU A 143 -20.72 -25.56 -14.53
C GLU A 143 -20.91 -25.63 -16.06
N ASN A 144 -21.40 -24.55 -16.68
CA ASN A 144 -21.66 -24.44 -18.11
C ASN A 144 -20.51 -23.78 -18.88
N GLY A 145 -19.43 -23.37 -18.19
CA GLY A 145 -18.31 -22.67 -18.82
C GLY A 145 -18.47 -21.15 -18.90
N SER A 146 -19.51 -20.58 -18.27
CA SER A 146 -19.78 -19.14 -18.27
C SER A 146 -19.01 -18.44 -17.14
N PRO A 147 -18.52 -17.20 -17.33
CA PRO A 147 -17.84 -16.46 -16.26
C PRO A 147 -18.76 -16.17 -15.07
N GLU A 148 -18.23 -16.32 -13.86
CA GLU A 148 -18.91 -15.94 -12.62
C GLU A 148 -17.98 -15.17 -11.67
N VAL A 149 -18.57 -14.41 -10.75
CA VAL A 149 -17.84 -13.78 -9.63
C VAL A 149 -18.42 -14.28 -8.32
N SER A 150 -17.62 -15.01 -7.55
CA SER A 150 -17.92 -15.41 -6.18
C SER A 150 -17.63 -14.27 -5.21
N ILE A 151 -18.63 -13.85 -4.45
CA ILE A 151 -18.55 -12.72 -3.52
C ILE A 151 -18.69 -13.22 -2.09
N THR A 152 -17.91 -12.64 -1.19
CA THR A 152 -18.08 -12.78 0.25
C THR A 152 -18.26 -11.40 0.87
N LEU A 153 -19.33 -11.24 1.63
CA LEU A 153 -19.66 -10.07 2.42
C LEU A 153 -19.18 -10.24 3.86
N ASP A 154 -19.04 -9.13 4.57
CA ASP A 154 -18.89 -9.15 6.02
C ASP A 154 -20.18 -9.67 6.73
N SER A 155 -20.10 -9.81 8.05
CA SER A 155 -21.22 -10.30 8.85
C SER A 155 -22.46 -9.39 8.83
N ALA A 156 -22.30 -8.09 8.64
CA ALA A 156 -23.40 -7.13 8.60
C ALA A 156 -24.07 -7.15 7.21
N GLY A 157 -23.28 -7.09 6.14
CA GLY A 157 -23.72 -7.22 4.75
C GLY A 157 -24.44 -8.54 4.51
N GLY A 158 -23.91 -9.66 5.02
CA GLY A 158 -24.56 -10.96 4.91
C GLY A 158 -25.94 -11.03 5.58
N LYS A 159 -26.13 -10.34 6.72
CA LYS A 159 -27.45 -10.24 7.38
C LYS A 159 -28.43 -9.39 6.58
N LEU A 160 -27.97 -8.25 6.04
CA LEU A 160 -28.79 -7.39 5.17
C LEU A 160 -29.25 -8.15 3.93
N MET A 161 -28.31 -8.83 3.26
CA MET A 161 -28.57 -9.66 2.08
C MET A 161 -29.53 -10.81 2.40
N GLN A 162 -29.33 -11.52 3.51
CA GLN A 162 -30.23 -12.59 3.94
C GLN A 162 -31.64 -12.08 4.22
N ASN A 163 -31.78 -10.93 4.86
CA ASN A 163 -33.09 -10.35 5.17
C ASN A 163 -33.83 -9.90 3.90
N ALA A 164 -33.12 -9.26 2.97
CA ALA A 164 -33.71 -8.82 1.71
C ALA A 164 -34.12 -9.99 0.81
N THR A 165 -33.31 -11.06 0.76
CA THR A 165 -33.56 -12.21 -0.13
C THR A 165 -34.50 -13.26 0.46
N ARG A 166 -34.78 -13.25 1.77
CA ARG A 166 -35.64 -14.23 2.46
C ARG A 166 -37.00 -14.42 1.78
N THR A 167 -37.60 -13.34 1.29
CA THR A 167 -38.92 -13.33 0.64
C THR A 167 -38.85 -12.95 -0.84
N ALA A 168 -37.65 -12.92 -1.42
CA ALA A 168 -37.40 -12.47 -2.78
C ALA A 168 -36.79 -13.56 -3.67
N VAL A 169 -36.86 -14.83 -3.26
CA VAL A 169 -36.47 -15.97 -4.11
C VAL A 169 -37.34 -15.99 -5.37
N GLY A 170 -36.71 -16.11 -6.53
CA GLY A 170 -37.35 -16.00 -7.85
C GLY A 170 -37.45 -14.57 -8.38
N LYS A 171 -37.22 -13.54 -7.54
CA LYS A 171 -37.15 -12.14 -7.99
C LYS A 171 -35.77 -11.82 -8.57
N GLN A 172 -35.69 -10.71 -9.30
CA GLN A 172 -34.44 -10.21 -9.89
C GLN A 172 -33.71 -9.26 -8.95
N MET A 173 -32.38 -9.38 -8.93
CA MET A 173 -31.47 -8.44 -8.29
C MET A 173 -30.53 -7.88 -9.35
N ALA A 174 -30.16 -6.63 -9.19
CA ALA A 174 -29.23 -5.93 -10.07
C ALA A 174 -28.03 -5.39 -9.31
N VAL A 175 -26.91 -5.30 -10.03
CA VAL A 175 -25.71 -4.61 -9.57
C VAL A 175 -25.63 -3.26 -10.28
N LEU A 176 -25.81 -2.20 -9.52
CA LEU A 176 -25.68 -0.82 -9.96
C LEU A 176 -24.23 -0.39 -9.82
N PHE A 177 -23.61 0.01 -10.91
CA PHE A 177 -22.30 0.64 -10.96
C PHE A 177 -22.47 2.15 -10.99
N ILE A 178 -21.75 2.82 -10.09
CA ILE A 178 -21.77 4.28 -9.92
C ILE A 178 -20.34 4.77 -10.07
N GLU A 179 -20.05 5.54 -11.12
CA GLU A 179 -18.75 6.16 -11.36
C GLU A 179 -18.85 7.67 -11.16
N ASN A 180 -18.06 8.23 -10.24
CA ASN A 180 -18.04 9.67 -10.00
C ASN A 180 -17.01 10.35 -10.90
N LYS A 181 -17.48 11.15 -11.86
CA LYS A 181 -16.68 11.94 -12.78
C LYS A 181 -16.74 13.42 -12.40
N GLN A 182 -15.90 14.21 -13.08
CA GLN A 182 -15.90 15.66 -12.95
C GLN A 182 -15.93 16.30 -14.33
N ARG A 183 -16.66 17.39 -14.46
CA ARG A 183 -16.62 18.26 -15.61
C ARG A 183 -15.91 19.55 -15.21
N ILE A 184 -14.92 19.95 -15.99
CA ILE A 184 -14.23 21.23 -15.82
C ILE A 184 -14.98 22.24 -16.69
N THR A 185 -15.54 23.24 -16.05
CA THR A 185 -16.20 24.38 -16.69
C THR A 185 -15.40 25.63 -16.34
N TYR A 186 -15.35 26.59 -17.25
CA TYR A 186 -14.72 27.88 -17.03
C TYR A 186 -15.83 28.90 -16.76
N GLU A 187 -15.89 29.43 -15.54
CA GLU A 187 -16.84 30.48 -15.17
C GLU A 187 -16.10 31.81 -15.03
N GLU A 188 -16.66 32.87 -15.61
CA GLU A 188 -16.11 34.23 -15.50
C GLU A 188 -16.70 34.90 -14.27
N ASP A 189 -15.84 35.34 -13.35
CA ASP A 189 -16.27 36.09 -12.17
C ASP A 189 -16.86 37.45 -12.63
N PRO A 190 -18.16 37.72 -12.36
CA PRO A 190 -18.83 38.95 -12.81
C PRO A 190 -18.20 40.24 -12.25
N ALA A 191 -17.42 40.16 -11.17
CA ALA A 191 -16.81 41.32 -10.52
C ALA A 191 -15.37 41.60 -11.01
N THR A 192 -14.64 40.58 -11.47
CA THR A 192 -13.21 40.70 -11.80
C THR A 192 -12.90 40.40 -13.26
N GLY A 193 -13.82 39.77 -14.01
CA GLY A 193 -13.58 39.30 -15.38
C GLY A 193 -12.56 38.17 -15.46
N GLU A 194 -12.17 37.58 -14.32
CA GLU A 194 -11.20 36.50 -14.26
C GLU A 194 -11.90 35.16 -14.51
N THR A 195 -11.38 34.39 -15.45
CA THR A 195 -11.90 33.04 -15.75
C THR A 195 -11.40 32.07 -14.69
N THR A 196 -12.31 31.56 -13.86
CA THR A 196 -12.00 30.58 -12.84
C THR A 196 -12.40 29.18 -13.30
N GLU A 197 -11.51 28.20 -13.10
CA GLU A 197 -11.82 26.78 -13.32
C GLU A 197 -12.77 26.27 -12.24
N VAL A 198 -14.02 25.98 -12.61
CA VAL A 198 -15.02 25.36 -11.76
C VAL A 198 -15.13 23.88 -12.09
N ARG A 199 -14.87 23.04 -11.08
CA ARG A 199 -14.97 21.58 -11.20
C ARG A 199 -16.32 21.12 -10.67
N THR A 200 -17.22 20.70 -11.56
CA THR A 200 -18.55 20.19 -11.17
C THR A 200 -18.52 18.66 -11.14
N PRO A 201 -18.72 18.02 -9.96
CA PRO A 201 -18.83 16.57 -9.89
C PRO A 201 -20.15 16.09 -10.50
N TYR A 202 -20.13 14.95 -11.19
CA TYR A 202 -21.32 14.25 -11.64
C TYR A 202 -21.10 12.73 -11.52
N ALA A 203 -22.18 11.97 -11.32
CA ALA A 203 -22.11 10.52 -11.27
C ALA A 203 -22.73 9.93 -12.55
N GLU A 204 -22.02 9.00 -13.17
CA GLU A 204 -22.59 8.10 -14.18
C GLU A 204 -23.02 6.81 -13.49
N THR A 205 -24.26 6.41 -13.74
CA THR A 205 -24.85 5.22 -13.14
C THR A 205 -25.33 4.28 -14.23
N LYS A 206 -25.00 2.99 -14.11
CA LYS A 206 -25.50 1.97 -15.02
C LYS A 206 -25.63 0.62 -14.32
N VAL A 207 -26.58 -0.18 -14.74
CA VAL A 207 -26.71 -1.57 -14.29
C VAL A 207 -25.76 -2.43 -15.09
N ILE A 208 -24.83 -3.09 -14.41
CA ILE A 208 -23.82 -3.95 -15.04
C ILE A 208 -24.21 -5.42 -15.03
N ASN A 209 -25.15 -5.81 -14.17
CA ASN A 209 -25.64 -7.19 -14.12
C ASN A 209 -27.06 -7.21 -13.56
N ARG A 210 -27.87 -8.15 -14.06
CA ARG A 210 -29.19 -8.47 -13.55
C ARG A 210 -29.37 -9.99 -13.53
N ALA A 211 -29.65 -10.55 -12.36
CA ALA A 211 -29.76 -11.99 -12.18
C ALA A 211 -30.94 -12.36 -11.27
N ASN A 212 -31.47 -13.57 -11.46
CA ASN A 212 -32.52 -14.12 -10.60
C ASN A 212 -31.93 -14.63 -9.28
N ILE A 213 -32.60 -14.32 -8.18
CA ILE A 213 -32.26 -14.85 -6.85
C ILE A 213 -32.74 -16.31 -6.79
N GLN A 214 -31.81 -17.26 -6.83
CA GLN A 214 -32.12 -18.70 -6.84
C GLN A 214 -32.38 -19.27 -5.45
N ALA A 215 -31.83 -18.66 -4.41
CA ALA A 215 -31.96 -19.07 -3.02
C ALA A 215 -31.78 -17.87 -2.09
N VAL A 216 -32.11 -18.04 -0.80
CA VAL A 216 -31.82 -17.02 0.21
C VAL A 216 -30.29 -16.86 0.31
N LEU A 217 -29.82 -15.64 0.04
CA LEU A 217 -28.39 -15.34 -0.02
C LEU A 217 -27.87 -14.93 1.35
N GLY A 218 -26.81 -15.57 1.81
CA GLY A 218 -26.15 -15.23 3.08
C GLY A 218 -24.99 -14.24 2.88
N SER A 219 -23.90 -14.47 3.60
CA SER A 219 -22.65 -13.73 3.41
C SER A 219 -21.93 -14.10 2.11
N SER A 220 -22.23 -15.22 1.46
CA SER A 220 -21.57 -15.64 0.23
C SER A 220 -22.58 -15.97 -0.84
N PHE A 221 -22.35 -15.47 -2.05
CA PHE A 221 -23.17 -15.71 -3.23
C PHE A 221 -22.35 -15.50 -4.51
N ARG A 222 -22.90 -15.90 -5.66
CA ARG A 222 -22.23 -15.80 -6.95
C ARG A 222 -23.03 -14.92 -7.90
N ILE A 223 -22.33 -14.08 -8.65
CA ILE A 223 -22.87 -13.31 -9.76
C ILE A 223 -22.59 -14.10 -11.04
N THR A 224 -23.65 -14.39 -11.79
CA THR A 224 -23.60 -15.12 -13.08
C THR A 224 -24.19 -14.24 -14.18
N GLY A 225 -24.07 -14.66 -15.44
CA GLY A 225 -24.56 -13.88 -16.59
C GLY A 225 -23.68 -12.68 -16.89
N LEU A 226 -22.36 -12.87 -16.84
CA LEU A 226 -21.35 -11.90 -17.30
C LEU A 226 -20.93 -12.28 -18.72
N ASP A 227 -20.65 -11.29 -19.56
CA ASP A 227 -20.40 -11.51 -21.00
C ASP A 227 -19.01 -12.07 -21.28
N SER A 228 -18.04 -11.79 -20.39
CA SER A 228 -16.65 -12.20 -20.58
C SER A 228 -15.87 -12.41 -19.29
N THR A 229 -14.80 -13.20 -19.37
CA THR A 229 -13.84 -13.36 -18.28
C THR A 229 -13.17 -12.03 -17.90
N ALA A 230 -13.01 -11.12 -18.87
CA ALA A 230 -12.43 -9.79 -18.63
C ALA A 230 -13.36 -8.92 -17.78
N GLU A 231 -14.66 -8.93 -18.09
CA GLU A 231 -15.68 -8.23 -17.30
C GLU A 231 -15.77 -8.79 -15.88
N ALA A 232 -15.75 -10.13 -15.74
CA ALA A 232 -15.72 -10.77 -14.43
C ALA A 232 -14.48 -10.35 -13.61
N ALA A 233 -13.31 -10.25 -14.25
CA ALA A 233 -12.08 -9.80 -13.61
C ALA A 233 -12.16 -8.34 -13.17
N GLU A 234 -12.72 -7.47 -14.01
CA GLU A 234 -12.94 -6.06 -13.68
C GLU A 234 -13.92 -5.91 -12.52
N LEU A 235 -15.06 -6.59 -12.56
CA LEU A 235 -16.04 -6.57 -11.47
C LEU A 235 -15.44 -7.09 -10.16
N ALA A 236 -14.71 -8.21 -10.19
CA ALA A 236 -14.07 -8.77 -9.01
C ALA A 236 -13.01 -7.81 -8.43
N LEU A 237 -12.21 -7.16 -9.29
CA LEU A 237 -11.26 -6.12 -8.91
C LEU A 237 -11.97 -4.96 -8.19
N LEU A 238 -13.04 -4.42 -8.78
CA LEU A 238 -13.79 -3.31 -8.22
C LEU A 238 -14.42 -3.66 -6.86
N LEU A 239 -14.99 -4.87 -6.74
CA LEU A 239 -15.57 -5.38 -5.50
C LEU A 239 -14.52 -5.58 -4.40
N ARG A 240 -13.35 -6.18 -4.71
CA ARG A 240 -12.24 -6.34 -3.73
C ARG A 240 -11.67 -4.99 -3.29
N SER A 241 -11.64 -4.04 -4.21
CA SER A 241 -11.08 -2.72 -3.95
C SER A 241 -11.87 -1.94 -2.90
N GLY A 242 -13.16 -2.25 -2.75
CA GLY A 242 -14.08 -1.56 -1.86
C GLY A 242 -14.62 -0.25 -2.44
N ALA A 243 -15.76 0.19 -1.91
CA ALA A 243 -16.38 1.46 -2.25
C ALA A 243 -15.66 2.63 -1.56
N LEU A 244 -15.71 3.81 -2.19
CA LEU A 244 -15.29 5.06 -1.57
C LEU A 244 -16.46 5.67 -0.80
N ALA A 245 -16.19 6.19 0.40
CA ALA A 245 -17.18 6.94 1.18
C ALA A 245 -17.46 8.31 0.57
N ALA A 246 -16.46 8.93 -0.04
CA ALA A 246 -16.58 10.21 -0.72
C ALA A 246 -15.75 10.23 -2.01
N PRO A 247 -16.19 10.95 -3.06
CA PRO A 247 -15.41 11.09 -4.28
C PRO A 247 -14.07 11.78 -3.99
N MET A 248 -13.01 11.36 -4.70
CA MET A 248 -11.67 11.92 -4.57
C MET A 248 -11.17 12.39 -5.93
N TYR A 249 -10.30 13.39 -5.91
CA TYR A 249 -9.66 13.93 -7.10
C TYR A 249 -8.17 14.18 -6.82
N PHE A 250 -7.35 14.08 -7.87
CA PHE A 250 -5.93 14.38 -7.78
C PHE A 250 -5.74 15.91 -7.66
N VAL A 251 -5.08 16.33 -6.57
CA VAL A 251 -4.79 17.75 -6.30
C VAL A 251 -3.40 18.12 -6.83
N GLU A 252 -2.39 17.30 -6.53
CA GLU A 252 -1.01 17.48 -6.97
C GLU A 252 -0.44 16.12 -7.36
N GLU A 253 0.38 16.09 -8.40
CA GLU A 253 1.10 14.90 -8.83
C GLU A 253 2.60 15.18 -8.95
N ARG A 254 3.42 14.26 -8.41
CA ARG A 254 4.85 14.26 -8.61
C ARG A 254 5.31 12.84 -8.92
N THR A 255 5.96 12.68 -10.05
CA THR A 255 6.62 11.42 -10.40
C THR A 255 8.03 11.45 -9.83
N ILE A 256 8.31 10.59 -8.85
CA ILE A 256 9.67 10.36 -8.37
C ILE A 256 10.30 9.38 -9.36
N GLY A 257 11.20 9.87 -10.23
CA GLY A 257 11.81 9.06 -11.27
C GLY A 257 12.66 7.91 -10.70
N PRO A 258 12.78 6.77 -11.42
CA PRO A 258 13.65 5.65 -11.04
C PRO A 258 15.12 6.06 -10.80
N SER A 259 15.54 7.17 -11.42
CA SER A 259 16.90 7.69 -11.33
C SER A 259 17.32 8.07 -9.91
N LEU A 260 16.42 8.59 -9.06
CA LEU A 260 16.78 8.97 -7.69
C LEU A 260 17.12 7.74 -6.83
N GLY A 261 16.41 6.63 -7.03
CA GLY A 261 16.70 5.35 -6.38
C GLY A 261 17.98 4.71 -6.92
N GLN A 262 18.13 4.65 -8.24
CA GLN A 262 19.31 4.10 -8.89
C GLN A 262 20.58 4.89 -8.54
N GLU A 263 20.51 6.22 -8.51
CA GLU A 263 21.63 7.08 -8.14
C GLU A 263 22.08 6.84 -6.70
N ASN A 264 21.15 6.58 -5.78
CA ASN A 264 21.48 6.22 -4.40
C ASN A 264 22.16 4.84 -4.32
N ILE A 265 21.72 3.86 -5.11
CA ILE A 265 22.34 2.53 -5.19
C ILE A 265 23.76 2.66 -5.77
N ASP A 266 23.93 3.38 -6.87
CA ASP A 266 25.21 3.56 -7.54
C ASP A 266 26.21 4.28 -6.63
N LYS A 267 25.79 5.36 -5.95
CA LYS A 267 26.59 6.06 -4.94
C LYS A 267 26.92 5.18 -3.74
N GLY A 268 25.99 4.33 -3.30
CA GLY A 268 26.20 3.37 -2.21
C GLY A 268 27.23 2.30 -2.56
N LEU A 269 27.15 1.74 -3.76
CA LEU A 269 28.12 0.79 -4.30
C LEU A 269 29.51 1.43 -4.43
N PHE A 270 29.58 2.64 -5.00
CA PHE A 270 30.84 3.37 -5.13
C PHE A 270 31.47 3.65 -3.75
N SER A 271 30.68 4.10 -2.77
CA SER A 271 31.16 4.34 -1.40
C SER A 271 31.68 3.06 -0.73
N THR A 272 31.01 1.94 -0.97
CA THR A 272 31.44 0.62 -0.45
C THR A 272 32.75 0.17 -1.10
N GLN A 273 32.91 0.35 -2.41
CA GLN A 273 34.15 0.05 -3.13
C GLN A 273 35.33 0.90 -2.63
N VAL A 274 35.12 2.21 -2.45
CA VAL A 274 36.14 3.12 -1.91
C VAL A 274 36.50 2.72 -0.47
N GLY A 275 35.51 2.43 0.38
CA GLY A 275 35.74 1.98 1.75
C GLY A 275 36.53 0.67 1.82
N TYR A 276 36.15 -0.31 0.99
CA TYR A 276 36.87 -1.58 0.86
C TYR A 276 38.31 -1.36 0.40
N LEU A 277 38.55 -0.50 -0.60
CA LEU A 277 39.88 -0.19 -1.11
C LEU A 277 40.76 0.46 -0.03
N LEU A 278 40.22 1.40 0.75
CA LEU A 278 40.94 2.06 1.84
C LEU A 278 41.35 1.05 2.92
N VAL A 279 40.43 0.17 3.31
CA VAL A 279 40.71 -0.93 4.26
C VAL A 279 41.77 -1.88 3.69
N PHE A 280 41.64 -2.25 2.42
CA PHE A 280 42.56 -3.14 1.72
C PHE A 280 44.00 -2.59 1.75
N VAL A 281 44.16 -1.31 1.41
CA VAL A 281 45.46 -0.61 1.44
C VAL A 281 45.99 -0.49 2.87
N PHE A 282 45.14 -0.12 3.82
CA PHE A 282 45.51 -0.04 5.23
C PHE A 282 46.05 -1.38 5.76
N MET A 283 45.38 -2.49 5.43
CA MET A 283 45.79 -3.83 5.83
C MET A 283 47.18 -4.19 5.29
N ILE A 284 47.46 -3.89 4.03
CA ILE A 284 48.75 -4.19 3.41
C ILE A 284 49.88 -3.36 4.05
N ILE A 285 49.64 -2.07 4.29
CA ILE A 285 50.67 -1.18 4.85
C ILE A 285 51.06 -1.61 6.27
N PHE A 286 50.08 -1.87 7.15
CA PHE A 286 50.35 -2.16 8.57
C PHE A 286 50.73 -3.62 8.83
N TYR A 287 50.14 -4.57 8.10
CA TYR A 287 50.28 -6.01 8.37
C TYR A 287 51.03 -6.79 7.28
N ARG A 288 51.46 -6.14 6.18
CA ARG A 288 52.27 -6.73 5.10
C ARG A 288 51.64 -8.04 4.57
N LEU A 289 52.36 -9.17 4.65
CA LEU A 289 51.89 -10.47 4.16
C LEU A 289 50.62 -10.96 4.88
N PHE A 290 50.51 -10.73 6.20
CA PHE A 290 49.29 -11.07 6.95
C PHE A 290 48.09 -10.22 6.52
N GLY A 291 48.34 -8.96 6.11
CA GLY A 291 47.32 -8.09 5.53
C GLY A 291 46.75 -8.62 4.21
N VAL A 292 47.59 -9.22 3.36
CA VAL A 292 47.14 -9.85 2.11
C VAL A 292 46.21 -11.04 2.40
N ILE A 293 46.58 -11.89 3.37
CA ILE A 293 45.75 -13.03 3.79
C ILE A 293 44.40 -12.54 4.36
N ALA A 294 44.43 -11.47 5.16
CA ALA A 294 43.22 -10.82 5.69
C ALA A 294 42.28 -10.35 4.58
N ASN A 295 42.84 -9.73 3.54
CA ASN A 295 42.07 -9.20 2.41
C ASN A 295 41.41 -10.31 1.60
N VAL A 296 42.10 -11.45 1.41
CA VAL A 296 41.52 -12.64 0.77
C VAL A 296 40.35 -13.18 1.60
N ALA A 297 40.52 -13.30 2.92
CA ALA A 297 39.44 -13.74 3.81
C ALA A 297 38.23 -12.78 3.78
N LEU A 298 38.50 -11.47 3.75
CA LEU A 298 37.45 -10.45 3.64
C LEU A 298 36.70 -10.53 2.29
N ALA A 299 37.41 -10.74 1.18
CA ALA A 299 36.79 -10.91 -0.14
C ALA A 299 35.87 -12.14 -0.17
N VAL A 300 36.33 -13.27 0.37
CA VAL A 300 35.53 -14.49 0.50
C VAL A 300 34.28 -14.23 1.36
N ASN A 301 34.40 -13.49 2.45
CA ASN A 301 33.26 -13.13 3.30
C ASN A 301 32.20 -12.32 2.53
N VAL A 302 32.62 -11.31 1.75
CA VAL A 302 31.71 -10.51 0.93
C VAL A 302 31.02 -11.35 -0.15
N ILE A 303 31.76 -12.25 -0.81
CA ILE A 303 31.20 -13.19 -1.80
C ILE A 303 30.13 -14.08 -1.16
N ILE A 304 30.37 -14.59 0.04
CA ILE A 304 29.42 -15.43 0.77
C ILE A 304 28.15 -14.63 1.11
N ILE A 305 28.26 -13.38 1.55
CA ILE A 305 27.10 -12.52 1.84
C ILE A 305 26.25 -12.32 0.59
N ILE A 306 26.88 -11.99 -0.54
CA ILE A 306 26.17 -11.79 -1.82
C ILE A 306 25.52 -13.09 -2.28
N ALA A 307 26.21 -14.24 -2.17
CA ALA A 307 25.66 -15.54 -2.53
C ALA A 307 24.41 -15.89 -1.69
N ILE A 308 24.45 -15.64 -0.38
CA ILE A 308 23.30 -15.88 0.51
C ILE A 308 22.14 -14.95 0.15
N MET A 309 22.39 -13.66 -0.09
CA MET A 309 21.35 -12.71 -0.52
C MET A 309 20.70 -13.14 -1.85
N SER A 310 21.51 -13.65 -2.78
CA SER A 310 21.03 -14.17 -4.06
C SER A 310 20.17 -15.43 -3.89
N ILE A 311 20.51 -16.33 -2.97
CA ILE A 311 19.72 -17.54 -2.69
C ILE A 311 18.38 -17.18 -2.04
N LEU A 312 18.36 -16.17 -1.17
CA LEU A 312 17.14 -15.71 -0.48
C LEU A 312 16.24 -14.83 -1.35
N GLY A 313 16.65 -14.49 -2.57
CA GLY A 313 15.91 -13.58 -3.45
C GLY A 313 15.82 -12.14 -2.91
N SER A 314 16.76 -11.73 -2.05
CA SER A 314 16.74 -10.41 -1.42
C SER A 314 17.33 -9.35 -2.36
N SER A 315 16.62 -8.24 -2.55
CA SER A 315 17.08 -7.10 -3.34
C SER A 315 18.15 -6.28 -2.61
N LEU A 316 19.17 -5.81 -3.33
CA LEU A 316 20.21 -4.93 -2.78
C LEU A 316 19.69 -3.48 -2.65
N THR A 317 19.19 -3.15 -1.47
CA THR A 317 18.68 -1.80 -1.14
C THR A 317 19.73 -0.96 -0.40
N LEU A 318 19.48 0.34 -0.23
CA LEU A 318 20.36 1.24 0.52
C LEU A 318 20.64 0.76 1.97
N PRO A 319 19.63 0.30 2.75
CA PRO A 319 19.87 -0.35 4.03
C PRO A 319 20.72 -1.63 3.92
N GLY A 320 20.52 -2.42 2.85
CA GLY A 320 21.32 -3.61 2.59
C GLY A 320 22.81 -3.29 2.38
N ILE A 321 23.10 -2.26 1.57
CA ILE A 321 24.46 -1.77 1.35
C ILE A 321 25.09 -1.27 2.66
N ALA A 322 24.34 -0.51 3.48
CA ALA A 322 24.82 -0.07 4.80
C ALA A 322 25.14 -1.25 5.73
N GLY A 323 24.31 -2.30 5.71
CA GLY A 323 24.56 -3.54 6.43
C GLY A 323 25.86 -4.22 5.99
N ILE A 324 26.10 -4.35 4.68
CA ILE A 324 27.33 -4.92 4.12
C ILE A 324 28.56 -4.13 4.59
N VAL A 325 28.52 -2.80 4.51
CA VAL A 325 29.62 -1.93 4.98
C VAL A 325 29.91 -2.14 6.47
N LEU A 326 28.85 -2.25 7.29
CA LEU A 326 28.98 -2.53 8.71
C LEU A 326 29.64 -3.89 8.97
N THR A 327 29.20 -4.93 8.27
CA THR A 327 29.77 -6.28 8.39
C THR A 327 31.24 -6.32 7.98
N ILE A 328 31.61 -5.63 6.89
CA ILE A 328 33.01 -5.48 6.46
C ILE A 328 33.84 -4.86 7.58
N GLY A 329 33.36 -3.77 8.20
CA GLY A 329 34.06 -3.11 9.31
C GLY A 329 34.27 -4.03 10.53
N MET A 330 33.27 -4.86 10.86
CA MET A 330 33.37 -5.82 11.96
C MET A 330 34.31 -6.98 11.63
N ALA A 331 34.26 -7.52 10.41
CA ALA A 331 35.15 -8.60 9.97
C ALA A 331 36.61 -8.17 9.98
N VAL A 332 36.87 -6.91 9.60
CA VAL A 332 38.19 -6.27 9.64
C VAL A 332 38.72 -6.16 11.08
N ASP A 333 37.91 -5.67 12.02
CA ASP A 333 38.29 -5.54 13.44
C ASP A 333 38.66 -6.90 14.06
N ALA A 334 37.86 -7.94 13.76
CA ALA A 334 38.14 -9.31 14.20
C ALA A 334 39.48 -9.83 13.66
N ASN A 335 39.74 -9.62 12.35
CA ASN A 335 41.00 -10.04 11.73
C ASN A 335 42.21 -9.29 12.31
N VAL A 336 42.09 -7.98 12.54
CA VAL A 336 43.14 -7.16 13.18
C VAL A 336 43.46 -7.69 14.58
N LEU A 337 42.45 -7.99 15.39
CA LEU A 337 42.63 -8.47 16.76
C LEU A 337 43.40 -9.79 16.79
N ILE A 338 43.08 -10.73 15.89
CA ILE A 338 43.83 -11.98 15.73
C ILE A 338 45.29 -11.69 15.38
N PHE A 339 45.56 -10.83 14.38
CA PHE A 339 46.92 -10.59 13.92
C PHE A 339 47.79 -9.85 14.92
N GLU A 340 47.27 -8.84 15.63
CA GLU A 340 48.00 -8.19 16.71
C GLU A 340 48.33 -9.20 17.81
N ARG A 341 47.41 -10.12 18.13
CA ARG A 341 47.68 -11.15 19.14
C ARG A 341 48.74 -12.15 18.70
N ILE A 342 48.69 -12.61 17.44
CA ILE A 342 49.74 -13.47 16.87
C ILE A 342 51.09 -12.75 16.91
N ARG A 343 51.11 -11.45 16.59
CA ARG A 343 52.33 -10.62 16.61
C ARG A 343 52.91 -10.47 18.02
N GLU A 344 52.05 -10.31 19.03
CA GLU A 344 52.44 -10.26 20.44
C GLU A 344 53.07 -11.59 20.91
N GLU A 345 52.48 -12.74 20.56
CA GLU A 345 53.04 -14.05 20.92
C GLU A 345 54.37 -14.33 20.20
N ILE A 346 54.53 -13.89 18.95
CA ILE A 346 55.82 -13.95 18.24
C ILE A 346 56.86 -13.05 18.92
N ALA A 347 56.47 -11.84 19.35
CA ALA A 347 57.37 -10.93 20.07
C ALA A 347 57.81 -11.50 21.42
N ASN A 348 56.96 -12.31 22.07
CA ASN A 348 57.27 -13.04 23.30
C ASN A 348 58.14 -14.31 23.06
N GLY A 349 58.65 -14.51 21.84
CA GLY A 349 59.58 -15.60 21.50
C GLY A 349 58.92 -16.95 21.20
N VAL A 350 57.59 -16.99 21.04
CA VAL A 350 56.88 -18.22 20.65
C VAL A 350 57.16 -18.53 19.18
N ARG A 351 57.39 -19.80 18.85
CA ARG A 351 57.59 -20.24 17.47
C ARG A 351 56.38 -19.84 16.59
N PRO A 352 56.58 -19.37 15.33
CA PRO A 352 55.49 -18.83 14.50
C PRO A 352 54.26 -19.73 14.34
N LYS A 353 54.45 -21.04 14.18
CA LYS A 353 53.34 -22.00 14.07
C LYS A 353 52.50 -22.07 15.36
N SER A 354 53.16 -22.09 16.52
CA SER A 354 52.49 -22.14 17.83
C SER A 354 51.84 -20.80 18.18
N ALA A 355 52.44 -19.68 17.75
CA ALA A 355 51.87 -18.35 17.95
C ALA A 355 50.55 -18.15 17.17
N ILE A 356 50.43 -18.74 15.97
CA ILE A 356 49.18 -18.72 15.20
C ILE A 356 48.08 -19.47 15.94
N VAL A 357 48.35 -20.70 16.41
CA VAL A 357 47.36 -21.50 17.16
C VAL A 357 46.94 -20.79 18.44
N ALA A 358 47.91 -20.32 19.24
CA ALA A 358 47.63 -19.60 20.48
C ALA A 358 46.88 -18.27 20.25
N GLY A 359 47.20 -17.58 19.16
CA GLY A 359 46.52 -16.35 18.75
C GLY A 359 45.07 -16.61 18.36
N PHE A 360 44.80 -17.65 17.56
CA PHE A 360 43.44 -18.04 17.20
C PHE A 360 42.63 -18.52 18.42
N ASP A 361 43.15 -19.42 19.25
CA ASP A 361 42.41 -19.96 20.41
C ASP A 361 41.97 -18.86 21.39
N ARG A 362 42.83 -17.87 21.63
CA ARG A 362 42.53 -16.75 22.53
C ARG A 362 41.64 -15.70 21.88
N ALA A 363 41.91 -15.34 20.62
CA ALA A 363 41.13 -14.34 19.90
C ALA A 363 39.72 -14.84 19.56
N PHE A 364 39.52 -16.14 19.35
CA PHE A 364 38.23 -16.74 19.02
C PHE A 364 37.18 -16.43 20.10
N SER A 365 37.54 -16.53 21.38
CA SER A 365 36.67 -16.14 22.50
C SER A 365 36.26 -14.66 22.45
N SER A 366 37.18 -13.79 22.02
CA SER A 366 36.99 -12.35 21.90
C SER A 366 36.24 -11.94 20.63
N ILE A 367 36.09 -12.83 19.65
CA ILE A 367 35.34 -12.61 18.40
C ILE A 367 33.90 -13.13 18.51
N LEU A 368 33.72 -14.24 19.23
CA LEU A 368 32.40 -14.87 19.40
C LEU A 368 31.52 -14.13 20.44
N MET A 369 32.12 -13.52 21.47
CA MET A 369 31.42 -12.62 22.40
C MET A 369 30.81 -11.35 21.75
N PRO A 370 31.48 -10.66 20.81
CA PRO A 370 30.93 -9.54 20.05
C PRO A 370 29.61 -9.79 19.35
N THR A 371 29.39 -11.00 18.85
CA THR A 371 28.18 -11.37 18.10
C THR A 371 26.91 -11.33 18.96
N SER A 372 27.02 -11.28 20.28
CA SER A 372 25.88 -11.24 21.22
C SER A 372 25.62 -9.90 21.91
N GLN A 373 26.44 -8.86 21.71
CA GLN A 373 26.34 -7.59 22.47
C GLN A 373 26.12 -6.35 21.55
N PRO A 374 25.13 -5.46 21.80
CA PRO A 374 24.84 -4.31 20.94
C PRO A 374 25.98 -3.25 20.91
N TYR A 375 26.23 -2.70 19.72
CA TYR A 375 27.36 -1.84 19.33
C TYR A 375 27.60 -0.60 20.22
N TRP A 376 26.55 0.00 20.80
CA TRP A 376 26.66 1.17 21.67
C TRP A 376 27.40 0.89 22.98
N SER A 377 27.40 -0.36 23.44
CA SER A 377 28.17 -0.80 24.62
C SER A 377 29.68 -0.94 24.34
N ARG A 378 30.09 -1.05 23.07
CA ARG A 378 31.50 -1.17 22.64
C ARG A 378 32.23 0.17 22.60
N LEU A 379 31.57 1.26 22.19
CA LEU A 379 32.22 2.58 22.11
C LEU A 379 32.67 3.11 23.47
N SER A 380 31.89 2.82 24.53
CA SER A 380 32.23 3.14 25.91
C SER A 380 33.42 2.32 26.41
N TYR A 381 33.50 1.03 26.07
CA TYR A 381 34.62 0.17 26.45
C TYR A 381 35.93 0.52 25.72
N LEU A 382 35.89 0.81 24.43
CA LEU A 382 37.06 1.22 23.64
C LEU A 382 37.60 2.60 24.05
N ARG A 383 36.74 3.54 24.49
CA ARG A 383 37.18 4.79 25.13
C ARG A 383 37.93 4.51 26.44
N LEU A 384 37.42 3.62 27.28
CA LEU A 384 38.05 3.22 28.54
C LEU A 384 39.40 2.53 28.34
N VAL A 385 39.50 1.63 27.36
CA VAL A 385 40.73 0.88 27.06
C VAL A 385 41.80 1.78 26.43
N ARG A 386 41.44 2.71 25.53
CA ARG A 386 42.40 3.70 25.00
C ARG A 386 42.95 4.64 26.07
N VAL A 387 42.11 5.07 27.02
CA VAL A 387 42.54 5.92 28.15
C VAL A 387 43.52 5.16 29.04
N ARG A 388 43.29 3.86 29.29
CA ARG A 388 44.18 3.01 30.08
C ARG A 388 45.51 2.70 29.38
N LEU A 389 45.51 2.47 28.07
CA LEU A 389 46.72 2.24 27.27
C LEU A 389 47.58 3.49 27.10
N LYS A 390 46.98 4.70 27.04
CA LYS A 390 47.75 5.96 27.09
C LYS A 390 48.42 6.18 28.45
N ALA A 391 47.77 5.77 29.54
CA ALA A 391 48.35 5.88 30.89
C ALA A 391 49.53 4.92 31.13
N LEU A 392 49.57 3.76 30.47
CA LEU A 392 50.70 2.82 30.58
C LEU A 392 51.92 3.18 29.73
N ARG A 393 51.79 4.06 28.71
CA ARG A 393 52.92 4.56 27.91
C ARG A 393 53.66 5.75 28.53
N LEU A 394 53.17 6.28 29.65
CA LEU A 394 53.71 7.46 30.34
C LEU A 394 54.37 7.11 31.69
N ARG A 395 54.75 5.85 31.90
CA ARG A 395 55.57 5.40 33.04
C ARG A 395 56.79 4.63 32.57
#